data_AF-A0A4V2AL29-F1
#
_entry.id   AF-A0A4V2AL29-F1
#
_cell.length_a   1.000
_cell.length_b   1.000
_cell.length_c   1.000
_cell.angle_alpha   90.00
_cell.angle_beta   90.00
_cell.angle_gamma   90.00
#
_symmetry.space_group_name_H-M   'P 1'
#
loop_
_entity.id
_entity.type
_entity.pdbx_description
1 polymer ?
#
loop_
_entity_poly.entity_id
_entity_poly.type
_entity_poly.pdbx_seq_one_letter_code
_entity_poly.pdbx_strand_id
1 'polypeptide(L)'
;MGEAVLECKIMASLVQVIAALTARDEHSTIYAKKPWSCECDAGLLYDPDGDGDVPLTTQIDGIEMDYFLEVATLNEVLEGWLSEFSARPSPQAICGRIIRYAEDDA
;
A
#
# COMPACT_ATOMS: atom_id res chain seq x y z
N MET A 1 24.24 2.12 -13.34
CA MET A 1 23.17 1.76 -12.41
C MET A 1 22.88 3.01 -11.60
N GLY A 2 21.83 3.73 -11.95
CA GLY A 2 21.30 4.76 -11.06
C GLY A 2 20.65 4.03 -9.89
N GLU A 3 20.92 4.47 -8.67
CA GLU A 3 20.20 4.00 -7.50
C GLU A 3 18.73 4.40 -7.69
N ALA A 4 17.80 3.44 -7.66
CA ALA A 4 16.37 3.73 -7.62
C ALA A 4 16.11 4.55 -6.34
N VAL A 5 15.83 5.84 -6.50
CA VAL A 5 15.50 6.70 -5.36
C VAL A 5 14.00 6.55 -5.13
N LEU A 6 13.65 5.72 -4.14
CA LEU A 6 12.27 5.61 -3.68
C LEU A 6 11.89 6.92 -2.98
N GLU A 7 10.94 7.64 -3.57
CA GLU A 7 10.39 8.84 -2.96
C GLU A 7 9.19 8.44 -2.10
N CYS A 8 9.26 8.75 -0.80
CA CYS A 8 8.09 8.63 0.05
C CYS A 8 7.11 9.76 -0.26
N LYS A 9 5.99 9.40 -0.89
CA LYS A 9 4.92 10.35 -1.23
C LYS A 9 4.10 10.75 0.00
N ILE A 10 3.84 9.80 0.89
CA ILE A 10 2.96 9.96 2.05
C ILE A 10 3.45 9.08 3.20
N MET A 11 3.48 9.62 4.42
CA MET A 11 3.59 8.87 5.69
C MET A 11 2.38 9.17 6.56
N ALA A 12 1.57 8.16 6.86
CA ALA A 12 0.32 8.27 7.61
C ALA A 12 -0.14 6.92 8.17
N SER A 13 -1.36 6.84 8.71
CA SER A 13 -1.97 5.52 8.97
C SER A 13 -2.32 4.80 7.67
N LEU A 14 -2.32 3.46 7.68
CA LEU A 14 -2.64 2.65 6.49
C LEU A 14 -3.98 3.05 5.85
N VAL A 15 -5.02 3.30 6.64
CA VAL A 15 -6.33 3.75 6.11
C VAL A 15 -6.25 5.11 5.41
N GLN A 16 -5.40 6.02 5.89
CA GLN A 16 -5.20 7.32 5.26
C GLN A 16 -4.41 7.19 3.97
N VAL A 17 -3.39 6.34 3.93
CA VAL A 17 -2.65 6.02 2.71
C VAL A 17 -3.63 5.46 1.66
N ILE A 18 -4.45 4.48 2.02
CA ILE A 18 -5.45 3.87 1.14
C ILE A 18 -6.49 4.90 0.67
N ALA A 19 -6.95 5.79 1.56
CA ALA A 19 -7.89 6.84 1.19
C ALA A 19 -7.30 7.84 0.19
N ALA A 20 -5.98 8.04 0.23
CA ALA A 20 -5.24 8.95 -0.64
C ALA A 20 -4.83 8.32 -2.00
N LEU A 21 -4.92 6.99 -2.14
CA LEU A 21 -4.56 6.31 -3.39
C LEU A 21 -5.41 6.80 -4.56
N THR A 22 -4.72 7.02 -5.68
CA THR A 22 -5.32 7.35 -6.96
C THR A 22 -4.97 6.27 -7.99
N ALA A 23 -5.72 6.24 -9.10
CA ALA A 23 -5.41 5.35 -10.21
C ALA A 23 -4.00 5.56 -10.81
N ARG A 24 -3.33 6.69 -10.51
CA ARG A 24 -1.97 6.99 -10.99
C ARG A 24 -0.87 6.44 -10.11
N ASP A 25 -1.22 5.83 -8.98
CA ASP A 25 -0.26 5.29 -8.02
C ASP A 25 0.10 3.81 -8.30
N GLU A 26 -0.23 3.28 -9.48
CA GLU A 26 -0.03 1.86 -9.84
C GLU A 26 1.41 1.36 -9.67
N HIS A 27 2.41 2.23 -9.88
CA HIS A 27 3.85 1.94 -9.67
C HIS A 27 4.33 2.25 -8.24
N SER A 28 3.40 2.41 -7.29
CA SER A 28 3.75 2.65 -5.89
C SER A 28 3.57 1.38 -5.08
N THR A 29 4.35 1.28 -4.01
CA THR A 29 4.26 0.19 -3.03
C THR A 29 3.93 0.80 -1.68
N ILE A 30 2.90 0.26 -1.04
CA ILE A 30 2.54 0.59 0.34
C ILE A 30 3.44 -0.22 1.23
N TYR A 31 4.18 0.46 2.08
CA TYR A 31 4.96 -0.11 3.17
C TYR A 31 4.22 0.10 4.48
N ALA A 32 4.22 -0.90 5.35
CA ALA A 32 3.55 -0.80 6.63
C ALA A 32 4.31 -1.49 7.74
N LYS A 33 4.12 -0.97 8.95
CA LYS A 33 4.63 -1.55 10.16
C LYS A 33 3.81 -2.78 10.57
N LYS A 34 4.51 -3.77 11.12
CA LYS A 34 3.87 -4.94 11.76
C LYS A 34 3.19 -4.59 13.09
N PRO A 35 2.05 -5.21 13.43
CA PRO A 35 1.19 -6.02 12.55
C PRO A 35 0.30 -5.16 11.65
N TRP A 36 -0.28 -5.75 10.61
CA TRP A 36 -1.27 -5.08 9.76
C TRP A 36 -2.44 -4.58 10.61
N SER A 37 -2.71 -3.29 10.51
CA SER A 37 -3.93 -2.69 11.07
C SER A 37 -4.22 -1.39 10.33
N CYS A 38 -5.46 -0.93 10.34
CA CYS A 38 -5.80 0.32 9.66
C CYS A 38 -5.12 1.55 10.26
N GLU A 39 -4.65 1.44 11.50
CA GLU A 39 -4.00 2.51 12.26
C GLU A 39 -2.47 2.36 12.30
N CYS A 40 -1.88 1.30 11.73
CA CYS A 40 -0.42 1.16 11.73
C CYS A 40 0.23 2.23 10.86
N ASP A 41 1.47 2.57 11.22
CA ASP A 41 2.31 3.45 10.43
C ASP A 41 2.51 2.83 9.04
N ALA A 42 2.22 3.61 8.02
CA ALA A 42 2.34 3.21 6.63
C ALA A 42 2.90 4.34 5.77
N GLY A 43 3.67 3.95 4.76
CA GLY A 43 4.25 4.83 3.77
C GLY A 43 3.91 4.41 2.36
N LEU A 44 3.72 5.38 1.47
CA LEU A 44 3.59 5.12 0.04
C LEU A 44 4.91 5.50 -0.63
N LEU A 45 5.64 4.51 -1.11
CA LEU A 45 6.88 4.73 -1.87
C LEU A 45 6.57 4.58 -3.35
N TYR A 46 7.05 5.53 -4.15
CA TYR A 46 6.94 5.48 -5.59
C TYR A 46 8.24 4.95 -6.20
N ASP A 47 8.12 3.93 -7.04
CA ASP A 47 9.20 3.46 -7.90
C ASP A 47 8.98 4.02 -9.32
N PRO A 48 9.79 4.99 -9.77
CA PRO A 48 9.66 5.57 -11.11
C PRO A 48 10.03 4.60 -12.23
N ASP A 49 10.89 3.63 -11.96
CA ASP A 49 11.39 2.68 -12.96
C ASP A 49 10.46 1.46 -13.03
N GLY A 50 9.77 1.15 -11.93
CA GLY A 50 8.76 0.09 -11.87
C GLY A 50 9.35 -1.31 -12.08
N ASP A 51 10.67 -1.45 -11.90
CA ASP A 51 11.40 -2.70 -12.09
C ASP A 51 11.17 -3.68 -10.92
N GLY A 52 10.44 -3.26 -9.88
CA GLY A 52 10.09 -4.11 -8.74
C GLY A 52 11.26 -4.37 -7.79
N ASP A 53 12.39 -3.67 -7.98
CA ASP A 53 13.59 -3.76 -7.14
C ASP A 53 13.43 -2.91 -5.87
N VAL A 54 12.26 -3.03 -5.24
CA VAL A 54 11.94 -2.34 -3.98
C VAL A 54 12.31 -3.27 -2.82
N PRO A 55 13.01 -2.76 -1.79
CA PRO A 55 13.47 -3.61 -0.70
C PRO A 55 12.28 -4.15 0.09
N LEU A 56 12.31 -5.44 0.44
CA LEU A 56 11.26 -6.13 1.22
C LEU A 56 11.04 -5.50 2.60
N THR A 57 12.06 -4.82 3.12
CA THR A 57 12.03 -4.04 4.36
C THR A 57 12.71 -2.71 4.12
N THR A 58 12.13 -1.63 4.61
CA THR A 58 12.70 -0.29 4.45
C THR A 58 12.53 0.53 5.73
N GLN A 59 13.35 1.57 5.89
CA GLN A 59 13.14 2.57 6.93
C GLN A 59 12.58 3.83 6.31
N ILE A 60 11.38 4.23 6.77
CA ILE A 60 10.77 5.51 6.39
C ILE A 60 10.67 6.36 7.64
N ASP A 61 11.29 7.54 7.62
CA ASP A 61 11.35 8.45 8.77
C ASP A 61 11.84 7.77 10.08
N GLY A 62 12.75 6.81 9.96
CA GLY A 62 13.30 6.06 11.10
C GLY A 62 12.39 4.96 11.65
N ILE A 63 11.28 4.66 10.97
CA ILE A 63 10.38 3.55 11.30
C ILE A 63 10.69 2.39 10.36
N GLU A 64 10.96 1.21 10.94
CA GLU A 64 11.09 -0.04 10.19
C GLU A 64 9.72 -0.48 9.66
N MET A 65 9.65 -0.63 8.35
CA MET A 65 8.48 -1.15 7.65
C MET A 65 8.80 -2.54 7.16
N ASP A 66 8.04 -3.50 7.69
CA ASP A 66 8.26 -4.93 7.52
C ASP A 66 7.34 -5.57 6.49
N TYR A 67 6.21 -4.91 6.22
CA TYR A 67 5.23 -5.38 5.26
C TYR A 67 5.17 -4.43 4.08
N PHE A 68 4.87 -5.01 2.91
CA PHE A 68 4.75 -4.28 1.67
C PHE A 68 3.57 -4.83 0.85
N LEU A 69 2.93 -3.96 0.08
CA LEU A 69 1.85 -4.30 -0.83
C LEU A 69 1.89 -3.37 -2.04
N GLU A 70 2.04 -3.92 -3.22
CA GLU A 70 2.01 -3.16 -4.47
C GLU A 70 0.60 -2.62 -4.74
N VAL A 71 0.51 -1.36 -5.18
CA VAL A 71 -0.78 -0.74 -5.50
C VAL A 71 -1.45 -1.43 -6.70
N ALA A 72 -0.67 -1.94 -7.66
CA ALA A 72 -1.20 -2.77 -8.75
C ALA A 72 -1.94 -4.00 -8.22
N THR A 73 -1.31 -4.80 -7.35
CA THR A 73 -1.93 -5.96 -6.69
C THR A 73 -3.19 -5.56 -5.90
N LEU A 74 -3.12 -4.46 -5.15
CA LEU A 74 -4.28 -3.93 -4.43
C LEU A 74 -5.44 -3.61 -5.37
N ASN A 75 -5.18 -2.98 -6.51
CA ASN A 75 -6.21 -2.65 -7.49
C ASN A 75 -6.87 -3.91 -8.07
N GLU A 76 -6.10 -4.96 -8.37
CA GLU A 76 -6.63 -6.24 -8.83
C GLU A 76 -7.56 -6.89 -7.79
N VAL A 77 -7.14 -6.89 -6.52
CA VAL A 77 -7.94 -7.42 -5.41
C VAL A 77 -9.25 -6.65 -5.24
N LEU A 78 -9.23 -5.35 -5.48
CA LEU A 78 -10.39 -4.47 -5.31
C LEU A 78 -11.32 -4.44 -6.53
N GLU A 79 -10.84 -4.66 -7.76
CA GLU A 79 -11.65 -4.54 -8.99
C GLU A 79 -12.90 -5.43 -8.94
N GLY A 80 -12.73 -6.70 -8.56
CA GLY A 80 -13.84 -7.64 -8.41
C GLY A 80 -14.74 -7.35 -7.22
N TRP A 81 -14.15 -6.95 -6.09
CA TRP A 81 -14.88 -6.73 -4.84
C TRP A 81 -15.69 -5.43 -4.85
N LEU A 82 -15.13 -4.34 -5.37
CA LEU A 82 -15.82 -3.05 -5.45
C LEU A 82 -17.02 -3.10 -6.40
N SER A 83 -16.97 -3.96 -7.43
CA SER A 83 -18.05 -4.16 -8.38
C SER A 83 -19.32 -4.76 -7.75
N GLU A 84 -19.22 -5.35 -6.55
CA GLU A 84 -20.37 -5.90 -5.80
C GLU A 84 -21.21 -4.81 -5.10
N PHE A 85 -20.70 -3.58 -5.02
CA PHE A 85 -21.35 -2.50 -4.27
C PHE A 85 -21.91 -1.42 -5.20
N SER A 86 -23.13 -0.97 -4.91
CA SER A 86 -23.77 0.16 -5.61
C SER A 86 -23.16 1.51 -5.26
N ALA A 87 -22.40 1.59 -4.17
CA ALA A 87 -21.66 2.76 -3.73
C ALA A 87 -20.27 2.33 -3.24
N ARG A 88 -19.27 3.20 -3.40
CA ARG A 88 -17.91 2.90 -2.96
C ARG A 88 -17.89 2.66 -1.43
N PRO A 89 -17.34 1.52 -0.94
CA PRO A 89 -17.17 1.27 0.48
C PRO A 89 -16.30 2.34 1.16
N SER A 90 -16.42 2.47 2.48
CA SER A 90 -15.61 3.41 3.25
C SER A 90 -14.12 3.03 3.20
N PRO A 91 -13.20 3.99 3.37
CA PRO A 91 -11.77 3.69 3.46
C PRO A 91 -11.43 2.63 4.51
N GLN A 92 -12.13 2.62 5.64
CA GLN A 92 -11.98 1.60 6.69
C GLN A 92 -12.36 0.20 6.18
N ALA A 93 -13.45 0.07 5.43
CA ALA A 93 -13.87 -1.21 4.86
C ALA A 93 -12.88 -1.70 3.79
N ILE A 94 -12.40 -0.79 2.94
CA ILE A 94 -11.36 -1.09 1.94
C ILE A 94 -10.07 -1.53 2.63
N CYS A 95 -9.64 -0.80 3.66
CA CYS A 95 -8.48 -1.15 4.47
C CYS A 95 -8.60 -2.53 5.12
N GLY A 96 -9.75 -2.85 5.73
CA GLY A 96 -10.00 -4.17 6.28
C GLY A 96 -9.96 -5.29 5.23
N ARG A 97 -10.46 -5.04 4.02
CA ARG A 97 -10.38 -5.98 2.90
C ARG A 97 -8.93 -6.24 2.49
N ILE A 98 -8.12 -5.19 2.41
CA ILE A 98 -6.71 -5.27 2.03
C ILE A 98 -5.89 -6.01 3.11
N ILE A 99 -6.10 -5.68 4.39
CA ILE A 99 -5.43 -6.37 5.50
C ILE A 99 -5.72 -7.86 5.44
N ARG A 100 -6.98 -8.24 5.24
CA ARG A 100 -7.36 -9.65 5.13
C ARG A 100 -6.66 -10.34 3.96
N TYR A 101 -6.59 -9.68 2.80
CA TYR A 101 -5.83 -10.21 1.66
C TYR A 101 -4.35 -10.40 2.02
N ALA A 102 -3.73 -9.39 2.61
CA ALA A 102 -2.31 -9.43 2.97
C ALA A 102 -1.99 -10.45 4.08
N GLU A 103 -2.93 -10.74 4.97
CA GLU A 103 -2.80 -11.79 5.98
C GLU A 103 -3.04 -13.20 5.42
N ASP A 104 -3.93 -13.35 4.42
CA ASP A 104 -4.22 -14.63 3.77
C ASP A 104 -3.13 -15.03 2.73
N ASP A 105 -2.40 -14.05 2.18
CA ASP A 105 -1.28 -14.24 1.22
C ASP A 105 0.08 -14.48 1.91
N ALA A 106 0.22 -14.10 3.19
CA ALA A 106 1.46 -14.15 3.98
C ALA A 106 1.86 -15.54 4.52
#